data_AF-A0AA89AKQ9-F1
#
_entry.id   AF-A0AA89AKQ9-F1
#
_cell.length_a   1.000
_cell.length_b   1.000
_cell.length_c   1.000
_cell.angle_alpha   90.00
_cell.angle_beta   90.00
_cell.angle_gamma   90.00
#
_symmetry.space_group_name_H-M   'P 1'
#
loop_
_entity.id
_entity.type
_entity.pdbx_description
1 polymer ?
#
loop_
_entity_poly.entity_id
_entity_poly.type
_entity_poly.pdbx_seq_one_letter_code
_entity_poly.pdbx_strand_id
1 'polypeptide(L)'
;MILEHRQELFTICCLIPLFMENLPTMLGEKGLIKKHELVKVIIQCLHSLGYRKSAACLESESSISFTSPEFELIKSQILNARWDDCVDSIYRIKELKDETRASALFLVFKQRLLECLSGGDDLSALALLQKQISALQVGKEKVHKLAYGILSLRETGLGEIKDDDICELRKRLLFELEMILPPPITLPERRLEYLVELAVYAQIDSCMYHNSFDTVSLYEDHYCGRDQIPTETTQVLTDHKNEVWFVQFSNSGNYLASSSSDCTAIIWEVLEDGKVTLKHILRSHQNPVSFVAWSPDDTMLLTCGNGEVLKLWDVETGTCKHTFGDHGFIVSSCAWFPDSKRLVCGSSDPEKGIYMWDHVGNEIKAWKGMRMPKVLDIAVTPDGENLVSIFAEKEIRIFHVETNNERVISEEHSITSLSISGDSKFLIVNLNSQEIHMWDIAGKWEKPLMYKGHRQLKYVIRSCFGGLNSTFIASGSENSQVYIWNRRGSRPIEVLSGHSMTVNCVSWNPRRPQMLASASDDRTIRIWGSSHSEKT
;
A
#
# COMPACT_ATOMS: atom_id res chain seq x y z
N MET A 1 -42.89 47.50 47.15
CA MET A 1 -43.64 46.75 48.18
C MET A 1 -42.83 45.48 48.46
N ILE A 2 -42.16 45.43 49.63
CA ILE A 2 -41.72 44.22 50.37
C ILE A 2 -40.65 43.37 49.62
N LEU A 3 -39.32 43.45 49.84
CA LEU A 3 -38.48 43.44 51.05
C LEU A 3 -38.52 42.11 51.85
N GLU A 4 -37.32 41.54 52.05
CA GLU A 4 -36.88 40.54 53.05
C GLU A 4 -36.91 39.03 52.70
N HIS A 5 -35.71 38.43 52.55
CA HIS A 5 -35.13 37.54 53.58
C HIS A 5 -33.63 37.27 53.34
N ARG A 6 -32.79 37.90 54.18
CA ARG A 6 -31.55 37.46 54.90
C ARG A 6 -30.70 36.33 54.26
N GLN A 7 -29.45 36.54 53.84
CA GLN A 7 -28.19 36.70 54.62
C GLN A 7 -28.04 35.73 55.81
N GLU A 8 -27.29 34.64 55.60
CA GLU A 8 -26.33 34.08 56.56
C GLU A 8 -25.05 33.67 55.82
N LEU A 9 -24.02 34.51 55.96
CA LEU A 9 -22.61 34.15 55.79
C LEU A 9 -22.11 33.69 57.16
N PHE A 10 -21.45 32.53 57.25
CA PHE A 10 -20.11 32.33 57.84
C PHE A 10 -19.85 30.88 58.29
N THR A 11 -18.73 30.33 57.80
CA THR A 11 -17.91 29.29 58.44
C THR A 11 -18.45 27.85 58.49
N ILE A 12 -17.92 26.98 57.63
CA ILE A 12 -17.23 25.74 58.03
C ILE A 12 -16.12 25.53 56.98
N CYS A 13 -14.93 25.95 57.38
CA CYS A 13 -13.67 25.42 56.88
C CYS A 13 -13.41 24.13 57.66
N CYS A 14 -12.77 23.15 57.02
CA CYS A 14 -12.27 21.89 57.59
C CYS A 14 -13.34 20.85 57.94
N LEU A 15 -13.43 19.77 57.14
CA LEU A 15 -12.98 18.42 57.52
C LEU A 15 -13.57 17.33 56.62
N ILE A 16 -12.68 16.44 56.15
CA ILE A 16 -12.88 15.03 55.75
C ILE A 16 -13.13 14.77 54.24
N PRO A 17 -12.38 13.85 53.59
CA PRO A 17 -10.94 13.59 53.66
C PRO A 17 -10.34 13.38 52.24
N LEU A 18 -9.01 13.32 52.18
CA LEU A 18 -8.27 12.80 51.03
C LEU A 18 -8.74 11.39 50.64
N PHE A 19 -9.54 11.26 49.58
CA PHE A 19 -9.59 10.03 48.79
C PHE A 19 -8.48 10.09 47.73
N MET A 20 -7.25 10.00 48.21
CA MET A 20 -6.09 9.71 47.38
C MET A 20 -5.84 8.19 47.44
N GLU A 21 -6.85 7.40 47.07
CA GLU A 21 -6.74 5.94 47.00
C GLU A 21 -6.81 5.49 45.54
N ASN A 22 -5.63 5.17 45.02
CA ASN A 22 -5.37 4.36 43.83
C ASN A 22 -6.24 4.69 42.61
N LEU A 23 -5.96 5.84 41.99
CA LEU A 23 -6.37 6.02 40.61
C LEU A 23 -5.80 4.87 39.77
N PRO A 24 -6.62 4.21 38.93
CA PRO A 24 -6.13 3.13 38.12
C PRO A 24 -5.03 3.69 37.20
N THR A 25 -3.81 3.20 37.40
CA THR A 25 -2.64 3.54 36.59
C THR A 25 -2.84 3.13 35.14
N MET A 26 -3.77 2.21 34.90
CA MET A 26 -4.18 1.70 33.60
C MET A 26 -5.64 2.04 33.29
N LEU A 27 -5.92 2.46 32.07
CA LEU A 27 -7.21 2.85 31.53
C LEU A 27 -7.68 1.84 30.47
N GLY A 28 -8.99 1.84 30.26
CA GLY A 28 -9.70 0.95 29.32
C GLY A 28 -10.10 -0.38 29.95
N GLU A 29 -11.12 -1.03 29.37
CA GLU A 29 -11.64 -2.32 29.87
C GLU A 29 -10.58 -3.42 29.93
N LYS A 30 -9.58 -3.36 29.04
CA LYS A 30 -8.45 -4.30 28.98
C LYS A 30 -7.23 -3.84 29.81
N GLY A 31 -7.27 -2.65 30.41
CA GLY A 31 -6.18 -2.13 31.24
C GLY A 31 -4.83 -1.97 30.53
N LEU A 32 -4.85 -1.71 29.22
CA LEU A 32 -3.62 -1.62 28.40
C LEU A 32 -3.01 -0.21 28.35
N ILE A 33 -3.79 0.81 28.68
CA ILE A 33 -3.42 2.21 28.42
C ILE A 33 -2.95 2.84 29.73
N LYS A 34 -1.67 3.19 29.87
CA LYS A 34 -1.24 3.92 31.07
C LYS A 34 -1.85 5.32 31.09
N LYS A 35 -2.49 5.67 32.21
CA LYS A 35 -3.11 7.00 32.39
C LYS A 35 -2.14 8.14 32.12
N HIS A 36 -0.91 8.03 32.64
CA HIS A 36 0.13 9.04 32.50
C HIS A 36 0.48 9.32 31.04
N GLU A 37 0.67 8.27 30.25
CA GLU A 37 1.05 8.40 28.84
C GLU A 37 -0.10 8.96 28.00
N LEU A 38 -1.34 8.53 28.25
CA LEU A 38 -2.52 9.03 27.54
C LEU A 38 -2.74 10.54 27.78
N VAL A 39 -2.64 10.99 29.04
CA VAL A 39 -2.84 12.41 29.37
C VAL A 39 -1.78 13.29 28.69
N LYS A 40 -0.51 12.86 28.66
CA LYS A 40 0.55 13.57 27.92
C LYS A 40 0.24 13.72 26.43
N VAL A 41 -0.25 12.64 25.80
CA VAL A 41 -0.63 12.64 24.38
C VAL A 41 -1.82 13.56 24.11
N ILE A 42 -2.80 13.63 25.03
CA ILE A 42 -3.95 14.55 24.92
C ILE A 42 -3.48 16.01 25.03
N ILE A 43 -2.62 16.33 26.00
CA ILE A 43 -2.07 17.68 26.16
C ILE A 43 -1.35 18.12 24.88
N GLN A 44 -0.53 17.24 24.28
CA GLN A 44 0.11 17.51 23.00
C GLN A 44 -0.90 17.81 21.89
N CYS A 45 -1.95 16.99 21.76
CA CYS A 45 -2.98 17.17 20.75
C CYS A 45 -3.75 18.49 20.94
N LEU A 46 -4.05 18.86 22.19
CA LEU A 46 -4.65 20.17 22.47
C LEU A 46 -3.73 21.32 22.05
N HIS A 47 -2.42 21.19 22.25
CA HIS A 47 -1.46 22.16 21.74
C HIS A 47 -1.39 22.20 20.22
N SER A 48 -1.39 21.05 19.53
CA SER A 48 -1.35 20.99 18.05
C SER A 48 -2.61 21.57 17.41
N LEU A 49 -3.77 21.34 18.03
CA LEU A 49 -5.06 21.88 17.60
C LEU A 49 -5.27 23.36 17.97
N GLY A 50 -4.37 23.96 18.76
CA GLY A 50 -4.42 25.37 19.14
C GLY A 50 -5.15 25.69 20.46
N TYR A 51 -5.65 24.68 21.18
CA TYR A 51 -6.35 24.82 22.48
C TYR A 51 -5.40 24.99 23.67
N ARG A 52 -4.53 26.01 23.63
CA ARG A 52 -3.47 26.24 24.63
C ARG A 52 -3.98 26.44 26.06
N LYS A 53 -5.12 27.13 26.22
CA LYS A 53 -5.72 27.39 27.55
C LYS A 53 -6.21 26.09 28.20
N SER A 54 -6.86 25.24 27.43
CA SER A 54 -7.37 23.94 27.89
C SER A 54 -6.22 23.00 28.23
N ALA A 55 -5.15 23.00 27.42
CA ALA A 55 -3.94 22.24 27.70
C ALA A 55 -3.31 22.62 29.05
N ALA A 56 -3.12 23.92 29.31
CA ALA A 56 -2.56 24.41 30.58
C ALA A 56 -3.46 24.08 31.80
N CYS A 57 -4.79 24.12 31.63
CA CYS A 57 -5.73 23.70 32.68
C CYS A 57 -5.55 22.21 32.99
N LEU A 58 -5.50 21.36 31.96
CA LEU A 58 -5.31 19.92 32.09
C LEU A 58 -3.96 19.56 32.73
N GLU A 59 -2.89 20.29 32.41
CA GLU A 59 -1.59 20.14 33.09
C GLU A 59 -1.70 20.42 34.59
N SER A 60 -2.41 21.49 34.97
CA SER A 60 -2.60 21.87 36.38
C SER A 60 -3.47 20.86 37.15
N GLU A 61 -4.51 20.33 36.53
CA GLU A 61 -5.43 19.37 37.16
C GLU A 61 -4.81 17.97 37.28
N SER A 62 -4.10 17.54 36.25
CA SER A 62 -3.51 16.20 36.20
C SER A 62 -2.15 16.10 36.91
N SER A 63 -1.50 17.25 37.18
CA SER A 63 -0.11 17.33 37.66
C SER A 63 0.91 16.66 36.71
N ILE A 64 0.55 16.50 35.43
CA ILE A 64 1.38 15.89 34.40
C ILE A 64 1.78 16.98 33.40
N SER A 65 3.08 17.27 33.29
CA SER A 65 3.61 18.22 32.31
C SER A 65 3.75 17.61 30.92
N PHE A 66 3.50 18.42 29.88
CA PHE A 66 3.73 18.07 28.48
C PHE A 66 5.19 17.68 28.21
N THR A 67 6.12 18.52 28.63
CA THR A 67 7.56 18.30 28.49
C THR A 67 8.14 17.59 29.70
N SER A 68 9.12 16.71 29.46
CA SER A 68 9.87 16.09 30.55
C SER A 68 10.72 17.17 31.25
N PRO A 69 10.94 17.06 32.57
CA PRO A 69 11.77 18.04 33.29
C PRO A 69 13.20 18.08 32.75
N GLU A 70 13.71 16.97 32.22
CA GLU A 70 15.01 16.89 31.56
C GLU A 70 15.03 17.68 30.25
N PHE A 71 13.94 17.62 29.46
CA PHE A 71 13.84 18.35 28.20
C PHE A 71 13.64 19.86 28.42
N GLU A 72 12.87 20.28 29.42
CA GLU A 72 12.78 21.71 29.79
C GLU A 72 14.12 22.26 30.29
N LEU A 73 14.88 21.45 31.04
CA LEU A 73 16.22 21.84 31.46
C LEU A 73 17.13 22.04 30.24
N ILE A 74 17.15 21.09 29.30
CA ILE A 74 17.93 21.19 28.05
C ILE A 74 17.50 22.41 27.23
N LYS A 75 16.19 22.63 27.07
CA LYS A 75 15.63 23.78 26.36
C LYS A 75 16.06 25.10 26.99
N SER A 76 16.00 25.21 28.32
CA SER A 76 16.46 26.40 29.05
C SER A 76 17.96 26.63 28.89
N GLN A 77 18.77 25.56 28.86
CA GLN A 77 20.22 25.64 28.70
C GLN A 77 20.60 26.08 27.28
N ILE A 78 19.92 25.56 26.25
CA ILE A 78 20.13 25.94 24.85
C ILE A 78 19.75 27.41 24.62
N LEU A 79 18.58 27.84 25.11
CA LEU A 79 18.14 29.24 24.95
C LEU A 79 19.08 30.23 25.66
N ASN A 80 19.64 29.84 26.82
CA ASN A 80 20.58 30.65 27.61
C ASN A 80 22.06 30.45 27.25
N ALA A 81 22.38 29.73 26.16
CA ALA A 81 23.76 29.46 25.71
C ALA A 81 24.67 28.71 26.70
N ARG A 82 24.10 27.91 27.62
CA ARG A 82 24.85 27.10 28.61
C ARG A 82 25.16 25.72 28.04
N TRP A 83 26.13 25.68 27.13
CA TRP A 83 26.43 24.47 26.35
C TRP A 83 27.06 23.33 27.15
N ASP A 84 27.93 23.63 28.11
CA ASP A 84 28.58 22.59 28.94
C ASP A 84 27.57 21.90 29.87
N ASP A 85 26.64 22.67 30.46
CA ASP A 85 25.54 22.13 31.26
C ASP A 85 24.57 21.26 30.42
N CYS A 86 24.36 21.64 29.15
CA CYS A 86 23.54 20.88 28.21
C CYS A 86 24.18 19.52 27.86
N VAL A 87 25.50 19.49 27.65
CA VAL A 87 26.25 18.27 27.37
C VAL A 87 26.16 17.32 28.56
N ASP A 88 26.37 17.83 29.78
CA ASP A 88 26.23 17.04 31.01
C ASP A 88 24.80 16.52 31.21
N SER A 89 23.79 17.32 30.88
CA SER A 89 22.38 16.93 30.97
C SER A 89 22.05 15.80 29.98
N ILE A 90 22.63 15.81 28.77
CA ILE A 90 22.49 14.72 27.78
C ILE A 90 23.20 13.44 28.25
N TYR A 91 24.36 13.56 28.91
CA TYR A 91 25.06 12.39 29.48
C TYR A 91 24.33 11.77 30.68
N ARG A 92 23.56 12.57 31.45
CA ARG A 92 22.76 12.07 32.58
C ARG A 92 21.57 11.22 32.15
N ILE A 93 21.13 11.31 30.89
CA ILE A 93 20.05 10.49 30.36
C ILE A 93 20.57 9.06 30.10
N LYS A 94 20.27 8.16 31.03
CA LYS A 94 20.74 6.76 31.00
C LYS A 94 20.11 5.91 29.90
N GLU A 95 18.94 6.28 29.39
CA GLU A 95 18.14 5.46 28.45
C GLU A 95 18.52 5.66 26.96
N LEU A 96 19.49 6.53 26.65
CA LEU A 96 19.92 6.78 25.27
C LEU A 96 20.87 5.68 24.76
N LYS A 97 20.61 5.18 23.53
CA LYS A 97 21.60 4.39 22.78
C LYS A 97 22.80 5.25 22.43
N ASP A 98 23.99 4.66 22.40
CA ASP A 98 25.24 5.41 22.18
C ASP A 98 25.26 6.17 20.84
N GLU A 99 24.65 5.62 19.78
CA GLU A 99 24.51 6.29 18.48
C GLU A 99 23.59 7.53 18.53
N THR A 100 22.46 7.43 19.22
CA THR A 100 21.52 8.54 19.41
C THR A 100 22.12 9.64 20.27
N ARG A 101 22.86 9.25 21.32
CA ARG A 101 23.60 10.18 22.18
C ARG A 101 24.67 10.92 21.38
N ALA A 102 25.45 10.20 20.57
CA ALA A 102 26.48 10.80 19.74
C ALA A 102 25.90 11.77 18.69
N SER A 103 24.74 11.44 18.12
CA SER A 103 24.05 12.29 17.16
C SER A 103 23.48 13.57 17.81
N ALA A 104 22.85 13.46 18.99
CA ALA A 104 22.36 14.61 19.74
C ALA A 104 23.51 15.53 20.18
N LEU A 105 24.59 14.97 20.72
CA LEU A 105 25.80 15.73 21.08
C LEU A 105 26.43 16.41 19.86
N PHE A 106 26.47 15.73 18.72
CA PHE A 106 26.98 16.31 17.48
C PHE A 106 26.19 17.55 17.04
N LEU A 107 24.86 17.54 17.15
CA LEU A 107 24.04 18.72 16.84
C LEU A 107 24.31 19.89 17.80
N VAL A 108 24.40 19.60 19.10
CA VAL A 108 24.75 20.62 20.12
C VAL A 108 26.13 21.21 19.85
N PHE A 109 27.12 20.38 19.55
CA PHE A 109 28.47 20.86 19.22
C PHE A 109 28.53 21.62 17.90
N LYS A 110 27.78 21.19 16.89
CA LYS A 110 27.65 21.92 15.62
C LYS A 110 27.12 23.34 15.87
N GLN A 111 26.05 23.48 16.67
CA GLN A 111 25.47 24.78 16.98
C GLN A 111 26.42 25.64 17.83
N ARG A 112 27.03 25.07 18.88
CA ARG A 112 28.04 25.77 19.69
C ARG A 112 29.19 26.31 18.83
N LEU A 113 29.66 25.51 17.88
CA LEU A 113 30.74 25.90 16.99
C LEU A 113 30.33 27.02 16.03
N LEU A 114 29.11 26.99 15.49
CA LEU A 114 28.57 28.09 14.67
C LEU A 114 28.50 29.40 15.46
N GLU A 115 28.08 29.33 16.73
CA GLU A 115 28.02 30.52 17.60
C GLU A 115 29.40 31.07 17.98
N CYS A 116 30.37 30.20 18.29
CA CYS A 116 31.76 30.62 18.54
C CYS A 116 32.40 31.31 17.33
N LEU A 117 32.13 30.79 16.12
CA LEU A 117 32.62 31.40 14.87
C LEU A 117 31.96 32.74 14.59
N SER A 118 30.65 32.89 14.87
CA SER A 118 29.97 34.19 14.74
C SER A 118 30.45 35.22 15.75
N GLY A 119 30.90 34.79 16.94
CA GLY A 119 31.47 35.65 17.98
C GLY A 119 32.95 35.98 17.82
N GLY A 120 33.62 35.46 16.78
CA GLY A 120 35.04 35.73 16.50
C GLY A 120 36.06 34.97 17.37
N ASP A 121 35.63 33.96 18.14
CA ASP A 121 36.52 33.17 19.00
C ASP A 121 37.00 31.89 18.30
N ASP A 122 37.95 32.07 17.37
CA ASP A 122 38.53 31.01 16.54
C ASP A 122 39.33 29.97 17.36
N LEU A 123 39.89 30.37 18.51
CA LEU A 123 40.70 29.50 19.36
C LEU A 123 39.83 28.50 20.12
N SER A 124 38.70 28.96 20.68
CA SER A 124 37.72 28.08 21.32
C SER A 124 37.05 27.13 20.33
N ALA A 125 36.77 27.59 19.10
CA ALA A 125 36.19 26.76 18.03
C ALA A 125 37.14 25.62 17.61
N LEU A 126 38.44 25.90 17.45
CA LEU A 126 39.45 24.88 17.12
C LEU A 126 39.65 23.86 18.25
N ALA A 127 39.67 24.31 19.50
CA ALA A 127 39.79 23.43 20.66
C ALA A 127 38.58 22.48 20.79
N LEU A 128 37.36 22.97 20.53
CA LEU A 128 36.13 22.17 20.49
C LEU A 128 36.17 21.09 19.41
N LEU A 129 36.61 21.46 18.20
CA LEU A 129 36.72 20.55 17.05
C LEU A 129 37.75 19.44 17.32
N GLN A 130 38.91 19.78 17.91
CA GLN A 130 39.98 18.83 18.19
C GLN A 130 39.68 17.89 19.37
N LYS A 131 39.05 18.36 20.44
CA LYS A 131 38.92 17.61 21.70
C LYS A 131 37.61 16.82 21.82
N GLN A 132 36.48 17.35 21.34
CA GLN A 132 35.15 16.78 21.62
C GLN A 132 34.51 16.08 20.42
N ILE A 133 34.76 16.55 19.19
CA ILE A 133 34.23 15.90 17.97
C ILE A 133 35.01 14.63 17.62
N SER A 134 36.31 14.58 17.93
CA SER A 134 37.15 13.39 17.76
C SER A 134 36.81 12.24 18.72
N ALA A 135 36.22 12.58 19.88
CA ALA A 135 35.77 11.62 20.89
C ALA A 135 34.40 10.98 20.55
N LEU A 136 33.61 11.65 19.70
CA LEU A 136 32.35 11.11 19.19
C LEU A 136 32.65 10.15 18.04
N GLN A 137 32.22 8.89 18.13
CA GLN A 137 32.29 7.89 17.04
C GLN A 137 31.32 8.21 15.88
N VAL A 138 31.20 9.48 15.49
CA VAL A 138 30.38 9.92 14.37
C VAL A 138 31.24 9.82 13.11
N GLY A 139 30.72 9.19 12.05
CA GLY A 139 31.47 8.85 10.84
C GLY A 139 32.33 10.01 10.30
N LYS A 140 33.61 9.72 9.99
CA LYS A 140 34.64 10.69 9.57
C LYS A 140 34.17 11.67 8.48
N GLU A 141 33.30 11.22 7.58
CA GLU A 141 32.71 12.04 6.52
C GLU A 141 31.88 13.23 7.01
N LYS A 142 31.12 13.09 8.10
CA LYS A 142 30.30 14.19 8.65
C LYS A 142 31.18 15.29 9.25
N VAL A 143 32.30 14.91 9.87
CA VAL A 143 33.29 15.84 10.42
C VAL A 143 34.04 16.57 9.31
N HIS A 144 34.43 15.88 8.24
CA HIS A 144 35.06 16.50 7.07
C HIS A 144 34.12 17.48 6.34
N LYS A 145 32.83 17.14 6.19
CA LYS A 145 31.82 18.06 5.64
C LYS A 145 31.63 19.31 6.51
N LEU A 146 31.69 19.16 7.83
CA LEU A 146 31.55 20.27 8.77
C LEU A 146 32.79 21.18 8.73
N ALA A 147 34.00 20.62 8.68
CA ALA A 147 35.25 21.37 8.49
C ALA A 147 35.28 22.13 7.15
N TYR A 148 34.78 21.51 6.07
CA TYR A 148 34.62 22.16 4.77
C TYR A 148 33.56 23.27 4.79
N GLY A 149 32.44 23.05 5.48
CA GLY A 149 31.39 24.06 5.71
C GLY A 149 31.93 25.30 6.44
N ILE A 150 32.79 25.12 7.45
CA ILE A 150 33.44 26.22 8.18
C ILE A 150 34.37 27.04 7.27
N LEU A 151 35.15 26.39 6.41
CA LEU A 151 36.05 27.06 5.48
C LEU A 151 35.29 27.86 4.41
N SER A 152 34.20 27.31 3.87
CA SER A 152 33.35 27.97 2.86
C SER A 152 32.49 29.11 3.44
N LEU A 153 32.03 29.00 4.69
CA LEU A 153 31.38 30.11 5.42
C LEU A 153 32.31 31.31 5.61
N ARG A 154 33.62 31.07 5.72
CA ARG A 154 34.65 32.11 5.83
C ARG A 154 34.91 32.82 4.50
N GLU A 155 34.80 32.11 3.38
CA GLU A 155 34.99 32.64 2.01
C GLU A 155 33.81 33.47 1.50
N THR A 156 32.61 33.30 2.07
CA THR A 156 31.37 33.94 1.59
C THR A 156 31.02 35.29 2.25
N GLY A 157 31.78 35.76 3.25
CA GLY A 157 31.75 37.16 3.69
C GLY A 157 30.38 37.71 4.11
N LEU A 158 29.60 36.96 4.91
CA LEU A 158 28.42 37.51 5.59
C LEU A 158 28.82 37.99 6.98
N GLY A 159 28.90 39.30 7.13
CA GLY A 159 29.16 39.98 8.39
C GLY A 159 28.06 39.72 9.43
N GLU A 160 28.49 39.72 10.70
CA GLU A 160 27.68 39.81 11.93
C GLU A 160 26.26 39.22 11.81
N ILE A 161 26.15 37.92 12.09
CA ILE A 161 24.86 37.27 12.36
C ILE A 161 24.17 38.07 13.47
N LYS A 162 22.97 38.60 13.22
CA LYS A 162 22.23 39.37 14.22
C LYS A 162 21.77 38.44 15.34
N ASP A 163 21.65 38.95 16.56
CA ASP A 163 21.15 38.17 17.72
C ASP A 163 19.81 37.45 17.47
N ASP A 164 18.98 38.00 16.57
CA ASP A 164 17.69 37.41 16.16
C ASP A 164 17.87 36.11 15.36
N ASP A 165 18.88 36.06 14.48
CA ASP A 165 19.23 34.88 13.69
C ASP A 165 19.80 33.76 14.58
N ILE A 166 20.54 34.12 15.64
CA ILE A 166 21.05 33.17 16.65
C ILE A 166 19.90 32.53 17.42
N CYS A 167 18.88 33.31 17.78
CA CYS A 167 17.68 32.79 18.44
C CYS A 167 16.89 31.83 17.54
N GLU A 168 16.83 32.09 16.24
CA GLU A 168 16.20 31.19 15.26
C GLU A 168 16.98 29.88 15.08
N LEU A 169 18.31 29.95 15.01
CA LEU A 169 19.19 28.77 14.96
C LEU A 169 19.05 27.90 16.22
N ARG A 170 18.94 28.50 17.40
CA ARG A 170 18.71 27.76 18.66
C ARG A 170 17.34 27.09 18.71
N LYS A 171 16.29 27.73 18.17
CA LYS A 171 14.95 27.10 18.03
C LYS A 171 14.99 25.93 17.04
N ARG A 172 15.74 26.07 15.94
CA ARG A 172 15.94 24.99 14.97
C ARG A 172 16.70 23.80 15.56
N LEU A 173 17.74 24.05 16.37
CA LEU A 173 18.43 23.01 17.11
C LEU A 173 17.47 22.25 18.05
N LEU A 174 16.61 22.98 18.76
CA LEU A 174 15.61 22.36 19.65
C LEU A 174 14.72 21.39 18.88
N PHE A 175 14.23 21.79 17.71
CA PHE A 175 13.42 20.95 16.83
C PHE A 175 14.18 19.72 16.32
N GLU A 176 15.44 19.87 15.91
CA GLU A 176 16.27 18.73 15.47
C GLU A 176 16.57 17.76 16.62
N LEU A 177 16.73 18.26 17.86
CA LEU A 177 16.88 17.42 19.06
C LEU A 177 15.58 16.72 19.44
N GLU A 178 14.43 17.36 19.27
CA GLU A 178 13.11 16.75 19.51
C GLU A 178 12.88 15.48 18.69
N MET A 179 13.41 15.46 17.45
CA MET A 179 13.31 14.33 16.53
C MET A 179 14.28 13.17 16.81
N ILE A 180 15.40 13.44 17.49
CA ILE A 180 16.44 12.43 17.77
C ILE A 180 16.26 11.79 19.15
N LEU A 181 15.75 12.55 20.12
CA LEU A 181 15.53 12.03 21.46
C LEU A 181 14.38 11.00 21.44
N PRO A 182 14.52 9.86 22.15
CA PRO A 182 13.48 8.84 22.18
C PRO A 182 12.34 9.19 23.15
N PRO A 183 11.12 8.69 22.91
CA PRO A 183 10.06 8.69 23.93
C PRO A 183 10.54 7.92 25.17
N PRO A 184 10.34 8.43 26.40
CA PRO A 184 9.34 9.41 26.83
C PRO A 184 9.84 10.87 26.97
N ILE A 185 11.07 11.17 26.54
CA ILE A 185 11.72 12.48 26.71
C ILE A 185 11.10 13.50 25.75
N THR A 186 10.87 13.08 24.51
CA THR A 186 10.15 13.85 23.50
C THR A 186 9.04 12.98 22.93
N LEU A 187 7.89 13.61 22.70
CA LEU A 187 6.71 12.93 22.18
C LEU A 187 6.60 13.28 20.69
N PRO A 188 6.56 12.29 19.78
CA PRO A 188 6.46 12.56 18.35
C PRO A 188 5.25 13.45 18.06
N GLU A 189 5.39 14.44 17.18
CA GLU A 189 4.27 15.32 16.81
C GLU A 189 3.07 14.50 16.33
N ARG A 190 1.86 14.99 16.65
CA ARG A 190 0.58 14.41 16.20
C ARG A 190 0.40 12.93 16.57
N ARG A 191 0.97 12.49 17.70
CA ARG A 191 0.90 11.08 18.11
C ARG A 191 -0.53 10.57 18.30
N LEU A 192 -1.42 11.39 18.85
CA LEU A 192 -2.83 11.00 19.01
C LEU A 192 -3.50 10.78 17.66
N GLU A 193 -3.31 11.71 16.72
CA GLU A 193 -3.85 11.63 15.37
C GLU A 193 -3.39 10.34 14.68
N TYR A 194 -2.09 10.03 14.73
CA TYR A 194 -1.55 8.78 14.18
C TYR A 194 -2.15 7.52 14.83
N LEU A 195 -2.31 7.50 16.15
CA LEU A 195 -2.91 6.35 16.85
C LEU A 195 -4.40 6.18 16.47
N VAL A 196 -5.13 7.29 16.32
CA VAL A 196 -6.53 7.29 15.88
C VAL A 196 -6.62 6.83 14.43
N GLU A 197 -5.74 7.31 13.53
CA GLU A 197 -5.66 6.85 12.15
C GLU A 197 -5.40 5.35 12.07
N LEU A 198 -4.45 4.82 12.86
CA LEU A 198 -4.20 3.39 12.93
C LEU A 198 -5.43 2.60 13.41
N ALA A 199 -6.18 3.13 14.38
CA ALA A 199 -7.41 2.51 14.85
C ALA A 199 -8.49 2.50 13.77
N VAL A 200 -8.66 3.61 13.04
CA VAL A 200 -9.56 3.71 11.88
C VAL A 200 -9.15 2.73 10.79
N TYR A 201 -7.87 2.66 10.44
CA TYR A 201 -7.37 1.67 9.49
C TYR A 201 -7.65 0.26 9.95
N ALA A 202 -7.43 -0.06 11.23
CA ALA A 202 -7.74 -1.38 11.77
C ALA A 202 -9.25 -1.70 11.70
N GLN A 203 -10.12 -0.72 11.93
CA GLN A 203 -11.58 -0.89 11.76
C GLN A 203 -11.94 -1.14 10.29
N ILE A 204 -11.45 -0.31 9.36
CA ILE A 204 -11.64 -0.50 7.91
C ILE A 204 -11.21 -1.89 7.47
N ASP A 205 -10.02 -2.27 7.89
CA ASP A 205 -9.36 -3.51 7.54
C ASP A 205 -10.05 -4.73 8.21
N SER A 206 -10.73 -4.53 9.35
CA SER A 206 -11.59 -5.55 9.97
C SER A 206 -12.97 -5.70 9.32
N CYS A 207 -13.40 -4.70 8.54
CA CYS A 207 -14.69 -4.71 7.88
C CYS A 207 -14.71 -5.72 6.72
N MET A 208 -15.70 -6.61 6.72
CA MET A 208 -15.80 -7.70 5.75
C MET A 208 -16.19 -7.23 4.34
N TYR A 209 -16.95 -6.15 4.23
CA TYR A 209 -17.56 -5.66 2.98
C TYR A 209 -17.06 -4.27 2.56
N HIS A 210 -15.97 -3.78 3.15
CA HIS A 210 -15.49 -2.44 2.84
C HIS A 210 -15.00 -2.33 1.38
N ASN A 211 -15.68 -1.50 0.60
CA ASN A 211 -15.44 -1.33 -0.82
C ASN A 211 -15.75 0.09 -1.34
N SER A 212 -15.93 1.05 -0.43
CA SER A 212 -16.25 2.45 -0.75
C SER A 212 -15.16 3.41 -0.31
N PHE A 213 -15.16 4.62 -0.88
CA PHE A 213 -14.27 5.71 -0.50
C PHE A 213 -14.82 6.55 0.66
N ASP A 214 -15.88 6.08 1.34
CA ASP A 214 -16.61 6.88 2.32
C ASP A 214 -15.75 7.21 3.55
N THR A 215 -15.96 8.40 4.10
CA THR A 215 -15.29 8.84 5.32
C THR A 215 -15.76 8.00 6.50
N VAL A 216 -14.82 7.37 7.18
CA VAL A 216 -15.11 6.61 8.40
C VAL A 216 -15.39 7.57 9.56
N SER A 217 -16.53 7.37 10.22
CA SER A 217 -16.88 8.11 11.43
C SER A 217 -16.00 7.68 12.59
N LEU A 218 -15.51 8.64 13.38
CA LEU A 218 -14.84 8.36 14.66
C LEU A 218 -15.83 8.08 15.81
N TYR A 219 -17.12 8.36 15.60
CA TYR A 219 -18.14 8.25 16.64
C TYR A 219 -18.73 6.85 16.77
N GLU A 220 -18.66 6.05 15.71
CA GLU A 220 -19.28 4.73 15.60
C GLU A 220 -18.28 3.75 14.97
N ASP A 221 -18.41 2.47 15.30
CA ASP A 221 -17.60 1.44 14.66
C ASP A 221 -17.93 1.33 13.18
N HIS A 222 -16.90 1.35 12.33
CA HIS A 222 -17.05 1.26 10.88
C HIS A 222 -17.70 -0.06 10.47
N TYR A 223 -18.80 0.03 9.74
CA TYR A 223 -19.50 -1.11 9.19
C TYR A 223 -19.99 -0.81 7.77
N CYS A 224 -19.70 -1.71 6.84
CA CYS A 224 -20.22 -1.67 5.48
C CYS A 224 -21.24 -2.79 5.29
N GLY A 225 -22.33 -2.47 4.60
CA GLY A 225 -23.35 -3.44 4.21
C GLY A 225 -22.92 -4.28 3.01
N ARG A 226 -23.72 -5.32 2.74
CA ARG A 226 -23.54 -6.26 1.63
C ARG A 226 -23.74 -5.61 0.26
N ASP A 227 -24.40 -4.46 0.21
CA ASP A 227 -24.60 -3.61 -0.97
C ASP A 227 -23.29 -3.08 -1.56
N GLN A 228 -22.21 -3.09 -0.80
CA GLN A 228 -20.91 -2.58 -1.25
C GLN A 228 -20.18 -3.52 -2.21
N ILE A 229 -20.64 -4.77 -2.37
CA ILE A 229 -20.05 -5.74 -3.29
C ILE A 229 -21.05 -6.12 -4.40
N PRO A 230 -20.54 -6.53 -5.58
CA PRO A 230 -21.40 -6.99 -6.67
C PRO A 230 -22.20 -8.22 -6.22
N THR A 231 -23.52 -8.14 -6.34
CA THR A 231 -24.45 -9.15 -5.82
C THR A 231 -25.45 -9.62 -6.88
N GLU A 232 -25.80 -8.76 -7.84
CA GLU A 232 -26.82 -9.04 -8.85
C GLU A 232 -26.27 -8.84 -10.26
N THR A 233 -26.80 -9.60 -11.23
CA THR A 233 -26.48 -9.39 -12.65
C THR A 233 -27.21 -8.14 -13.14
N THR A 234 -26.48 -7.09 -13.50
CA THR A 234 -27.03 -5.86 -14.08
C THR A 234 -27.22 -5.97 -15.58
N GLN A 235 -26.29 -6.65 -16.27
CA GLN A 235 -26.33 -6.80 -17.72
C GLN A 235 -25.80 -8.16 -18.16
N VAL A 236 -26.37 -8.71 -19.24
CA VAL A 236 -25.88 -9.92 -19.91
C VAL A 236 -25.51 -9.55 -21.34
N LEU A 237 -24.26 -9.83 -21.73
CA LEU A 237 -23.73 -9.60 -23.07
C LEU A 237 -23.69 -10.94 -23.82
N THR A 238 -24.18 -10.95 -25.06
CA THR A 238 -24.41 -12.18 -25.83
C THR A 238 -23.89 -12.11 -27.27
N ASP A 239 -22.96 -11.19 -27.56
CA ASP A 239 -22.46 -10.97 -28.93
C ASP A 239 -21.47 -12.04 -29.42
N HIS A 240 -20.88 -12.83 -28.50
CA HIS A 240 -20.07 -13.99 -28.86
C HIS A 240 -20.93 -15.14 -29.37
N LYS A 241 -20.41 -15.85 -30.38
CA LYS A 241 -21.14 -16.97 -31.01
C LYS A 241 -20.91 -18.30 -30.31
N ASN A 242 -19.88 -18.39 -29.48
CA ASN A 242 -19.49 -19.60 -28.78
C ASN A 242 -18.96 -19.27 -27.37
N GLU A 243 -18.46 -20.28 -26.66
CA GLU A 243 -17.95 -20.20 -25.28
C GLU A 243 -17.02 -19.00 -25.09
N VAL A 244 -17.19 -18.26 -23.98
CA VAL A 244 -16.32 -17.15 -23.61
C VAL A 244 -15.37 -17.64 -22.52
N TRP A 245 -14.07 -17.61 -22.82
CA TRP A 245 -13.05 -18.20 -21.95
C TRP A 245 -12.33 -17.16 -21.08
N PHE A 246 -12.30 -15.90 -21.50
CA PHE A 246 -11.56 -14.86 -20.79
C PHE A 246 -12.27 -13.51 -20.89
N VAL A 247 -12.16 -12.72 -19.83
CA VAL A 247 -12.65 -11.35 -19.75
C VAL A 247 -11.72 -10.50 -18.88
N GLN A 248 -11.45 -9.26 -19.27
CA GLN A 248 -10.62 -8.34 -18.49
C GLN A 248 -11.03 -6.88 -18.68
N PHE A 249 -11.25 -6.14 -17.59
CA PHE A 249 -11.38 -4.69 -17.63
C PHE A 249 -10.04 -4.02 -17.93
N SER A 250 -10.10 -2.87 -18.59
CA SER A 250 -8.95 -1.98 -18.78
C SER A 250 -8.54 -1.31 -17.46
N ASN A 251 -7.33 -0.75 -17.39
CA ASN A 251 -6.79 -0.14 -16.17
C ASN A 251 -7.52 1.16 -15.79
N SER A 252 -8.06 1.87 -16.78
CA SER A 252 -9.00 2.99 -16.63
C SER A 252 -10.40 2.56 -16.24
N GLY A 253 -10.75 1.28 -16.36
CA GLY A 253 -12.11 0.78 -16.10
C GLY A 253 -13.17 1.23 -17.11
N ASN A 254 -12.76 1.88 -18.21
CA ASN A 254 -13.64 2.38 -19.26
C ASN A 254 -13.85 1.38 -20.40
N TYR A 255 -13.03 0.33 -20.47
CA TYR A 255 -13.20 -0.73 -21.46
C TYR A 255 -13.20 -2.10 -20.79
N LEU A 256 -13.80 -3.05 -21.49
CA LEU A 256 -13.77 -4.47 -21.16
C LEU A 256 -13.34 -5.21 -22.42
N ALA A 257 -12.46 -6.19 -22.32
CA ALA A 257 -12.11 -7.08 -23.41
C ALA A 257 -12.57 -8.50 -23.08
N SER A 258 -13.07 -9.21 -24.08
CA SER A 258 -13.42 -10.62 -23.97
C SER A 258 -12.84 -11.43 -25.10
N SER A 259 -12.56 -12.71 -24.85
CA SER A 259 -12.13 -13.66 -25.88
C SER A 259 -12.92 -14.96 -25.83
N SER A 260 -13.13 -15.54 -27.01
CA SER A 260 -14.02 -16.68 -27.19
C SER A 260 -13.41 -17.76 -28.09
N SER A 261 -13.99 -18.95 -27.97
CA SER A 261 -13.76 -20.07 -28.87
C SER A 261 -14.32 -19.85 -30.30
N ASP A 262 -15.02 -18.75 -30.55
CA ASP A 262 -15.48 -18.33 -31.88
C ASP A 262 -14.40 -17.66 -32.76
N CYS A 263 -13.13 -17.73 -32.33
CA CYS A 263 -11.96 -17.11 -32.96
C CYS A 263 -12.01 -15.57 -32.97
N THR A 264 -12.82 -14.95 -32.11
CA THR A 264 -12.87 -13.49 -31.98
C THR A 264 -12.56 -13.03 -30.57
N ALA A 265 -12.05 -11.81 -30.48
CA ALA A 265 -12.07 -11.01 -29.27
C ALA A 265 -12.98 -9.80 -29.47
N ILE A 266 -13.65 -9.34 -28.43
CA ILE A 266 -14.52 -8.17 -28.48
C ILE A 266 -14.01 -7.13 -27.49
N ILE A 267 -13.95 -5.87 -27.95
CA ILE A 267 -13.74 -4.70 -27.09
C ILE A 267 -15.10 -4.09 -26.82
N TRP A 268 -15.40 -3.91 -25.54
CA TRP A 268 -16.60 -3.26 -25.05
C TRP A 268 -16.22 -1.95 -24.37
N GLU A 269 -17.10 -0.97 -24.49
CA GLU A 269 -17.01 0.32 -23.82
C GLU A 269 -17.93 0.32 -22.60
N VAL A 270 -17.40 0.80 -21.47
CA VAL A 270 -18.11 0.95 -20.20
C VAL A 270 -18.50 2.42 -20.07
N LEU A 271 -19.79 2.70 -20.21
CA LEU A 271 -20.35 4.04 -20.13
C LEU A 271 -20.38 4.56 -18.69
N GLU A 272 -20.60 5.86 -18.52
CA GLU A 272 -20.65 6.51 -17.21
C GLU A 272 -21.74 5.94 -16.29
N ASP A 273 -22.87 5.55 -16.88
CA ASP A 273 -24.02 4.92 -16.20
C ASP A 273 -23.78 3.45 -15.81
N GLY A 274 -22.59 2.91 -16.10
CA GLY A 274 -22.21 1.53 -15.81
C GLY A 274 -22.68 0.52 -16.86
N LYS A 275 -23.37 0.96 -17.93
CA LYS A 275 -23.76 0.09 -19.03
C LYS A 275 -22.56 -0.26 -19.90
N VAL A 276 -22.51 -1.50 -20.38
CA VAL A 276 -21.46 -1.99 -21.26
C VAL A 276 -21.99 -2.15 -22.68
N THR A 277 -21.33 -1.55 -23.66
CA THR A 277 -21.73 -1.59 -25.08
C THR A 277 -20.61 -2.11 -25.96
N LEU A 278 -20.97 -2.83 -27.03
CA LEU A 278 -19.99 -3.33 -27.99
C LEU A 278 -19.35 -2.16 -28.75
N LYS A 279 -18.02 -2.08 -28.73
CA LYS A 279 -17.24 -1.09 -29.48
C LYS A 279 -16.67 -1.70 -30.77
N HIS A 280 -15.87 -2.77 -30.64
CA HIS A 280 -15.20 -3.42 -31.77
C HIS A 280 -15.24 -4.94 -31.68
N ILE A 281 -15.33 -5.62 -32.82
CA ILE A 281 -15.14 -7.07 -32.94
C ILE A 281 -13.85 -7.35 -33.71
N LEU A 282 -12.89 -8.00 -33.05
CA LEU A 282 -11.55 -8.25 -33.56
C LEU A 282 -11.53 -9.60 -34.32
N ARG A 283 -11.61 -9.54 -35.65
CA ARG A 283 -11.77 -10.71 -36.54
C ARG A 283 -10.53 -10.99 -37.41
N SER A 284 -9.37 -11.25 -36.80
CA SER A 284 -8.15 -11.65 -37.54
C SER A 284 -7.63 -13.04 -37.20
N HIS A 285 -8.03 -13.61 -36.06
CA HIS A 285 -7.55 -14.92 -35.62
C HIS A 285 -8.19 -16.05 -36.42
N GLN A 286 -7.43 -17.12 -36.63
CA GLN A 286 -7.89 -18.33 -37.32
C GLN A 286 -8.27 -19.43 -36.33
N ASN A 287 -7.68 -19.39 -35.13
CA ASN A 287 -7.90 -20.31 -34.03
C ASN A 287 -8.57 -19.61 -32.83
N PRO A 288 -9.15 -20.39 -31.90
CA PRO A 288 -9.76 -19.88 -30.67
C PRO A 288 -8.85 -18.94 -29.87
N VAL A 289 -9.41 -17.83 -29.37
CA VAL A 289 -8.69 -16.85 -28.56
C VAL A 289 -8.96 -17.15 -27.07
N SER A 290 -7.92 -17.45 -26.32
CA SER A 290 -8.04 -17.91 -24.93
C SER A 290 -7.60 -16.87 -23.89
N PHE A 291 -6.96 -15.78 -24.31
CA PHE A 291 -6.43 -14.77 -23.40
C PHE A 291 -6.41 -13.37 -24.04
N VAL A 292 -6.61 -12.34 -23.22
CA VAL A 292 -6.42 -10.94 -23.60
C VAL A 292 -5.61 -10.20 -22.52
N ALA A 293 -4.86 -9.17 -22.90
CA ALA A 293 -4.14 -8.33 -21.96
C ALA A 293 -4.10 -6.86 -22.41
N TRP A 294 -4.58 -5.97 -21.55
CA TRP A 294 -4.56 -4.52 -21.79
C TRP A 294 -3.17 -3.92 -21.56
N SER A 295 -2.78 -2.97 -22.42
CA SER A 295 -1.63 -2.11 -22.11
C SER A 295 -1.96 -1.22 -20.89
N PRO A 296 -0.97 -0.85 -20.06
CA PRO A 296 -1.19 0.01 -18.89
C PRO A 296 -1.82 1.37 -19.20
N ASP A 297 -1.57 1.90 -20.40
CA ASP A 297 -2.16 3.14 -20.92
C ASP A 297 -3.53 2.94 -21.61
N ASP A 298 -4.03 1.70 -21.68
CA ASP A 298 -5.26 1.26 -22.34
C ASP A 298 -5.39 1.60 -23.83
N THR A 299 -4.30 1.99 -24.51
CA THR A 299 -4.32 2.32 -25.94
C THR A 299 -4.24 1.08 -26.83
N MET A 300 -3.71 -0.02 -26.29
CA MET A 300 -3.47 -1.26 -27.03
C MET A 300 -4.00 -2.48 -26.28
N LEU A 301 -4.34 -3.51 -27.06
CA LEU A 301 -4.80 -4.80 -26.55
C LEU A 301 -3.99 -5.94 -27.18
N LEU A 302 -3.48 -6.83 -26.34
CA LEU A 302 -2.91 -8.11 -26.76
C LEU A 302 -3.97 -9.20 -26.71
N THR A 303 -3.88 -10.10 -27.68
CA THR A 303 -4.75 -11.27 -27.77
C THR A 303 -3.91 -12.47 -28.17
N CYS A 304 -4.10 -13.60 -27.48
CA CYS A 304 -3.47 -14.88 -27.82
C CYS A 304 -4.39 -16.05 -27.50
N GLY A 305 -4.02 -17.23 -27.98
CA GLY A 305 -4.92 -18.37 -28.06
C GLY A 305 -4.22 -19.72 -28.14
N ASN A 306 -4.98 -20.79 -27.89
CA ASN A 306 -4.50 -22.16 -28.05
C ASN A 306 -4.27 -22.43 -29.55
N GLY A 307 -2.99 -22.50 -29.95
CA GLY A 307 -2.60 -22.69 -31.34
C GLY A 307 -2.61 -21.39 -32.16
N GLU A 308 -2.70 -20.23 -31.53
CA GLU A 308 -2.75 -18.93 -32.20
C GLU A 308 -1.53 -18.07 -31.84
N VAL A 309 -1.14 -17.21 -32.78
CA VAL A 309 -0.05 -16.25 -32.58
C VAL A 309 -0.52 -15.04 -31.78
N LEU A 310 0.42 -14.36 -31.12
CA LEU A 310 0.11 -13.13 -30.39
C LEU A 310 -0.20 -12.01 -31.38
N LYS A 311 -1.34 -11.34 -31.22
CA LYS A 311 -1.71 -10.15 -32.01
C LYS A 311 -1.90 -8.94 -31.11
N LEU A 312 -1.43 -7.80 -31.61
CA LEU A 312 -1.58 -6.48 -31.01
C LEU A 312 -2.59 -5.64 -31.77
N TRP A 313 -3.53 -5.08 -31.04
CA TRP A 313 -4.65 -4.31 -31.56
C TRP A 313 -4.62 -2.89 -31.02
N ASP A 314 -5.05 -1.97 -31.87
CA ASP A 314 -5.35 -0.61 -31.49
C ASP A 314 -6.78 -0.54 -30.95
N VAL A 315 -6.96 -0.03 -29.73
CA VAL A 315 -8.24 -0.04 -29.03
C VAL A 315 -9.23 0.94 -29.64
N GLU A 316 -8.74 2.06 -30.17
CA GLU A 316 -9.60 3.11 -30.72
C GLU A 316 -10.14 2.74 -32.10
N THR A 317 -9.27 2.20 -32.97
CA THR A 317 -9.63 1.84 -34.34
C THR A 317 -10.09 0.38 -34.51
N GLY A 318 -9.79 -0.49 -33.54
CA GLY A 318 -10.06 -1.93 -33.64
C GLY A 318 -9.17 -2.66 -34.66
N THR A 319 -8.08 -2.04 -35.12
CA THR A 319 -7.21 -2.59 -36.18
C THR A 319 -6.05 -3.40 -35.60
N CYS A 320 -5.66 -4.47 -36.28
CA CYS A 320 -4.50 -5.28 -35.91
C CYS A 320 -3.22 -4.57 -36.37
N LYS A 321 -2.40 -4.09 -35.43
CA LYS A 321 -1.13 -3.41 -35.72
C LYS A 321 -0.01 -4.39 -36.02
N HIS A 322 0.17 -5.39 -35.16
CA HIS A 322 1.25 -6.37 -35.28
C HIS A 322 0.77 -7.78 -34.98
N THR A 323 1.39 -8.74 -35.67
CA THR A 323 1.30 -10.17 -35.35
C THR A 323 2.71 -10.63 -35.02
N PHE A 324 2.91 -11.20 -33.83
CA PHE A 324 4.21 -11.61 -33.31
C PHE A 324 4.40 -13.11 -33.48
N GLY A 325 5.55 -13.50 -34.04
CA GLY A 325 5.92 -14.88 -34.29
C GLY A 325 5.35 -15.47 -35.58
N ASP A 326 5.90 -16.61 -35.98
CA ASP A 326 5.44 -17.40 -37.11
C ASP A 326 4.37 -18.43 -36.66
N HIS A 327 3.69 -19.06 -37.62
CA HIS A 327 2.59 -20.04 -37.37
C HIS A 327 2.89 -21.19 -36.40
N GLY A 328 4.16 -21.43 -36.02
CA GLY A 328 4.51 -22.43 -35.03
C GLY A 328 4.62 -21.91 -33.58
N PHE A 329 4.58 -20.59 -33.32
CA PHE A 329 4.77 -20.02 -31.98
C PHE A 329 3.44 -19.97 -31.22
N ILE A 330 3.17 -21.01 -30.43
CA ILE A 330 1.90 -21.16 -29.69
C ILE A 330 2.02 -20.46 -28.34
N VAL A 331 1.31 -19.34 -28.21
CA VAL A 331 1.35 -18.50 -27.00
C VAL A 331 0.28 -18.94 -26.01
N SER A 332 0.69 -19.33 -24.81
CA SER A 332 -0.24 -19.67 -23.72
C SER A 332 -0.78 -18.45 -23.00
N SER A 333 0.08 -17.45 -22.76
CA SER A 333 -0.27 -16.26 -22.00
C SER A 333 0.63 -15.08 -22.38
N CYS A 334 0.15 -13.87 -22.16
CA CYS A 334 0.86 -12.63 -22.44
C CYS A 334 0.61 -11.58 -21.35
N ALA A 335 1.60 -10.72 -21.15
CA ALA A 335 1.54 -9.64 -20.17
C ALA A 335 2.29 -8.40 -20.66
N TRP A 336 1.85 -7.24 -20.22
CA TRP A 336 2.49 -5.96 -20.49
C TRP A 336 3.42 -5.54 -19.36
N PHE A 337 4.49 -4.83 -19.71
CA PHE A 337 5.24 -4.05 -18.74
C PHE A 337 4.52 -2.73 -18.45
N PRO A 338 4.71 -2.13 -17.26
CA PRO A 338 4.06 -0.86 -16.88
C PRO A 338 4.39 0.32 -17.80
N ASP A 339 5.48 0.23 -18.56
CA ASP A 339 5.89 1.28 -19.51
C ASP A 339 5.04 1.32 -20.80
N SER A 340 4.11 0.37 -20.99
CA SER A 340 3.27 0.23 -22.20
C SER A 340 4.06 0.07 -23.50
N LYS A 341 5.36 -0.21 -23.43
CA LYS A 341 6.24 -0.39 -24.59
C LYS A 341 6.71 -1.82 -24.72
N ARG A 342 7.06 -2.44 -23.59
CA ARG A 342 7.53 -3.81 -23.55
C ARG A 342 6.37 -4.75 -23.26
N LEU A 343 6.37 -5.88 -23.97
CA LEU A 343 5.44 -6.97 -23.74
C LEU A 343 6.20 -8.27 -23.59
N VAL A 344 5.62 -9.21 -22.86
CA VAL A 344 6.17 -10.54 -22.66
C VAL A 344 5.12 -11.58 -22.98
N CYS A 345 5.55 -12.67 -23.61
CA CYS A 345 4.70 -13.81 -23.91
C CYS A 345 5.39 -15.12 -23.50
N GLY A 346 4.61 -16.02 -22.92
CA GLY A 346 5.00 -17.39 -22.62
C GLY A 346 4.55 -18.34 -23.72
N SER A 347 5.43 -19.25 -24.13
CA SER A 347 5.09 -20.32 -25.07
C SER A 347 4.77 -21.63 -24.35
N SER A 348 3.80 -22.37 -24.89
CA SER A 348 3.55 -23.76 -24.48
C SER A 348 4.57 -24.75 -25.04
N ASP A 349 5.36 -24.31 -26.03
CA ASP A 349 6.40 -25.12 -26.66
C ASP A 349 7.69 -25.08 -25.81
N PRO A 350 8.17 -26.25 -25.32
CA PRO A 350 9.40 -26.35 -24.53
C PRO A 350 10.65 -25.77 -25.20
N GLU A 351 10.69 -25.70 -26.53
CA GLU A 351 11.84 -25.15 -27.24
C GLU A 351 11.81 -23.62 -27.33
N LYS A 352 10.64 -23.01 -27.13
CA LYS A 352 10.40 -21.58 -27.41
C LYS A 352 10.41 -20.74 -26.12
N GLY A 353 10.09 -21.28 -24.96
CA GLY A 353 10.29 -20.58 -23.69
C GLY A 353 9.55 -19.23 -23.60
N ILE A 354 10.21 -18.20 -23.07
CA ILE A 354 9.63 -16.86 -22.86
C ILE A 354 10.30 -15.85 -23.80
N TYR A 355 9.50 -14.98 -24.41
CA TYR A 355 9.97 -13.89 -25.26
C TYR A 355 9.48 -12.54 -24.76
N MET A 356 10.34 -11.53 -24.92
CA MET A 356 10.05 -10.12 -24.69
C MET A 356 10.19 -9.36 -26.00
N TRP A 357 9.16 -8.59 -26.33
CA TRP A 357 9.09 -7.78 -27.54
C TRP A 357 8.85 -6.32 -27.19
N ASP A 358 9.22 -5.44 -28.11
CA ASP A 358 8.73 -4.07 -28.15
C ASP A 358 7.36 -4.01 -28.86
N HIS A 359 6.53 -3.04 -28.53
CA HIS A 359 5.23 -2.79 -29.18
C HIS A 359 5.34 -2.57 -30.71
N VAL A 360 6.54 -2.22 -31.20
CA VAL A 360 6.86 -2.06 -32.63
C VAL A 360 7.15 -3.40 -33.35
N GLY A 361 7.31 -4.51 -32.62
CA GLY A 361 7.58 -5.83 -33.22
C GLY A 361 9.02 -6.34 -33.08
N ASN A 362 9.91 -5.61 -32.41
CA ASN A 362 11.31 -6.02 -32.25
C ASN A 362 11.48 -6.99 -31.07
N GLU A 363 12.23 -8.09 -31.26
CA GLU A 363 12.63 -8.99 -30.16
C GLU A 363 13.69 -8.27 -29.29
N ILE A 364 13.37 -8.04 -28.02
CA ILE A 364 14.28 -7.38 -27.07
C ILE A 364 15.13 -8.43 -26.35
N LYS A 365 14.46 -9.44 -25.79
CA LYS A 365 15.08 -10.48 -24.99
C LYS A 365 14.29 -11.76 -25.15
N ALA A 366 14.97 -12.89 -25.11
CA ALA A 366 14.31 -14.17 -25.04
C ALA A 366 15.06 -15.12 -24.12
N TRP A 367 14.29 -15.84 -23.33
CA TRP A 367 14.75 -16.87 -22.43
C TRP A 367 14.47 -18.21 -23.10
N LYS A 368 15.48 -18.73 -23.82
CA LYS A 368 15.42 -20.00 -24.57
C LYS A 368 16.49 -20.96 -24.05
N GLY A 369 16.24 -22.26 -24.14
CA GLY A 369 17.21 -23.29 -23.79
C GLY A 369 16.65 -24.70 -23.95
N MET A 370 17.54 -25.69 -24.09
CA MET A 370 17.22 -27.10 -24.40
C MET A 370 16.42 -27.85 -23.31
N ARG A 371 16.01 -27.16 -22.23
CA ARG A 371 15.25 -27.69 -21.08
C ARG A 371 14.27 -26.67 -20.48
N MET A 372 13.81 -25.69 -21.26
CA MET A 372 12.78 -24.76 -20.78
C MET A 372 11.46 -25.54 -20.58
N PRO A 373 10.88 -25.57 -19.37
CA PRO A 373 9.59 -26.22 -19.16
C PRO A 373 8.48 -25.43 -19.86
N LYS A 374 7.34 -26.09 -20.10
CA LYS A 374 6.15 -25.43 -20.66
C LYS A 374 5.71 -24.30 -19.75
N VAL A 375 5.48 -23.12 -20.33
CA VAL A 375 4.93 -21.96 -19.63
C VAL A 375 3.41 -22.03 -19.74
N LEU A 376 2.71 -22.07 -18.61
CA LEU A 376 1.24 -22.11 -18.60
C LEU A 376 0.63 -20.72 -18.52
N ASP A 377 1.19 -19.88 -17.67
CA ASP A 377 0.73 -18.51 -17.47
C ASP A 377 1.90 -17.60 -17.13
N ILE A 378 1.74 -16.30 -17.40
CA ILE A 378 2.75 -15.29 -17.18
C ILE A 378 2.10 -13.96 -16.79
N ALA A 379 2.68 -13.27 -15.82
CA ALA A 379 2.21 -11.96 -15.39
C ALA A 379 3.40 -11.09 -14.96
N VAL A 380 3.30 -9.79 -15.22
CA VAL A 380 4.28 -8.80 -14.77
C VAL A 380 3.64 -8.03 -13.62
N THR A 381 4.42 -7.74 -12.58
CA THR A 381 3.92 -6.92 -11.47
C THR A 381 3.63 -5.49 -11.94
N PRO A 382 2.59 -4.81 -11.40
CA PRO A 382 2.28 -3.43 -11.76
C PRO A 382 3.42 -2.41 -11.56
N ASP A 383 4.40 -2.72 -10.71
CA ASP A 383 5.63 -1.91 -10.53
C ASP A 383 6.70 -2.19 -11.61
N GLY A 384 6.60 -3.29 -12.35
CA GLY A 384 7.52 -3.70 -13.41
C GLY A 384 8.81 -4.34 -12.90
N GLU A 385 8.94 -4.54 -11.59
CA GLU A 385 10.14 -5.09 -10.97
C GLU A 385 10.24 -6.60 -11.17
N ASN A 386 9.11 -7.31 -11.14
CA ASN A 386 9.06 -8.77 -11.14
C ASN A 386 8.21 -9.34 -12.28
N LEU A 387 8.76 -10.38 -12.92
CA LEU A 387 8.07 -11.24 -13.89
C LEU A 387 7.75 -12.58 -13.20
N VAL A 388 6.47 -12.91 -13.09
CA VAL A 388 6.00 -14.15 -12.50
C VAL A 388 5.53 -15.09 -13.59
N SER A 389 5.99 -16.34 -13.56
CA SER A 389 5.69 -17.35 -14.58
C SER A 389 5.40 -18.70 -13.95
N ILE A 390 4.46 -19.45 -14.53
CA ILE A 390 4.14 -20.80 -14.10
C ILE A 390 4.78 -21.80 -15.06
N PHE A 391 5.61 -22.68 -14.51
CA PHE A 391 6.32 -23.75 -15.22
C PHE A 391 5.86 -25.13 -14.74
N ALA A 392 5.85 -26.09 -15.68
CA ALA A 392 5.71 -27.52 -15.37
C ALA A 392 4.51 -27.86 -14.46
N GLU A 393 3.42 -27.11 -14.58
CA GLU A 393 2.20 -27.18 -13.76
C GLU A 393 2.35 -26.84 -12.27
N LYS A 394 3.52 -26.96 -11.64
CA LYS A 394 3.64 -26.84 -10.17
C LYS A 394 4.63 -25.79 -9.70
N GLU A 395 5.47 -25.26 -10.58
CA GLU A 395 6.51 -24.30 -10.22
C GLU A 395 6.06 -22.87 -10.56
N ILE A 396 6.05 -22.00 -9.57
CA ILE A 396 5.91 -20.56 -9.75
C ILE A 396 7.32 -19.97 -9.69
N ARG A 397 7.74 -19.27 -10.75
CA ARG A 397 9.03 -18.60 -10.81
C ARG A 397 8.84 -17.10 -10.86
N ILE A 398 9.39 -16.43 -9.86
CA ILE A 398 9.41 -14.97 -9.72
C ILE A 398 10.81 -14.51 -10.11
N PHE A 399 10.89 -13.78 -11.22
CA PHE A 399 12.12 -13.27 -11.77
C PHE A 399 12.17 -11.76 -11.64
N HIS A 400 13.12 -11.25 -10.88
CA HIS A 400 13.33 -9.81 -10.75
C HIS A 400 14.08 -9.28 -11.97
N VAL A 401 13.47 -8.35 -12.69
CA VAL A 401 13.90 -7.93 -14.04
C VAL A 401 15.25 -7.20 -14.01
N GLU A 402 15.47 -6.31 -13.04
CA GLU A 402 16.72 -5.54 -12.93
C GLU A 402 17.90 -6.35 -12.35
N THR A 403 17.66 -7.06 -11.25
CA THR A 403 18.70 -7.79 -10.52
C THR A 403 19.01 -9.16 -11.13
N ASN A 404 18.16 -9.66 -12.04
CA ASN A 404 18.14 -11.03 -12.56
C ASN A 404 18.10 -12.11 -11.45
N ASN A 405 17.59 -11.76 -10.27
CA ASN A 405 17.38 -12.74 -9.20
C ASN A 405 16.14 -13.57 -9.49
N GLU A 406 16.24 -14.89 -9.31
CA GLU A 406 15.14 -15.83 -9.50
C GLU A 406 14.77 -16.48 -8.16
N ARG A 407 13.47 -16.54 -7.90
CA ARG A 407 12.89 -17.26 -6.78
C ARG A 407 11.88 -18.27 -7.30
N VAL A 408 11.96 -19.49 -6.80
CA VAL A 408 11.05 -20.58 -7.18
C VAL A 408 10.22 -20.98 -5.98
N ILE A 409 8.91 -21.07 -6.17
CA ILE A 409 7.93 -21.61 -5.22
C ILE A 409 7.32 -22.84 -5.88
N SER A 410 7.24 -23.95 -5.15
CA SER A 410 6.68 -25.20 -5.66
C SER A 410 5.39 -25.52 -4.91
N GLU A 411 4.35 -25.86 -5.66
CA GLU A 411 3.04 -26.25 -5.17
C GLU A 411 2.86 -27.77 -5.19
N GLU A 412 2.02 -28.29 -4.29
CA GLU A 412 1.74 -29.73 -4.23
C GLU A 412 0.87 -30.19 -5.42
N HIS A 413 -0.07 -29.34 -5.82
CA HIS A 413 -1.06 -29.62 -6.86
C HIS A 413 -0.80 -28.78 -8.12
N SER A 414 -1.31 -29.25 -9.27
CA SER A 414 -1.16 -28.52 -10.54
C SER A 414 -1.91 -27.19 -10.51
N ILE A 415 -1.21 -26.14 -10.91
CA ILE A 415 -1.65 -24.76 -11.05
C ILE A 415 -2.20 -24.56 -12.46
N THR A 416 -3.30 -23.83 -12.55
CA THR A 416 -4.04 -23.57 -13.79
C THR A 416 -3.97 -22.13 -14.26
N SER A 417 -3.90 -21.17 -13.35
CA SER A 417 -3.84 -19.74 -13.67
C SER A 417 -3.13 -18.94 -12.60
N LEU A 418 -2.68 -17.74 -12.98
CA LEU A 418 -2.02 -16.75 -12.13
C LEU A 418 -2.75 -15.41 -12.19
N SER A 419 -2.80 -14.70 -11.07
CA SER A 419 -3.16 -13.27 -11.05
C SER A 419 -2.33 -12.53 -10.00
N ILE A 420 -1.99 -11.26 -10.27
CA ILE A 420 -1.17 -10.41 -9.39
C ILE A 420 -2.05 -9.30 -8.81
N SER A 421 -1.81 -8.93 -7.56
CA SER A 421 -2.52 -7.84 -6.91
C SER A 421 -2.10 -6.46 -7.45
N GLY A 422 -3.02 -5.49 -7.43
CA GLY A 422 -2.74 -4.13 -7.91
C GLY A 422 -1.66 -3.39 -7.11
N ASP A 423 -1.36 -3.84 -5.90
CA ASP A 423 -0.30 -3.29 -5.03
C ASP A 423 1.07 -3.97 -5.21
N SER A 424 1.21 -4.90 -6.16
CA SER A 424 2.42 -5.69 -6.45
C SER A 424 2.96 -6.53 -5.28
N LYS A 425 2.19 -6.72 -4.21
CA LYS A 425 2.66 -7.45 -3.02
C LYS A 425 2.28 -8.93 -3.04
N PHE A 426 1.15 -9.26 -3.66
CA PHE A 426 0.58 -10.59 -3.59
C PHE A 426 0.32 -11.17 -4.97
N LEU A 427 0.34 -12.48 -5.05
CA LEU A 427 -0.11 -13.24 -6.21
C LEU A 427 -1.11 -14.30 -5.74
N ILE A 428 -2.09 -14.61 -6.58
CA ILE A 428 -2.99 -15.74 -6.39
C ILE A 428 -2.80 -16.76 -7.50
N VAL A 429 -2.88 -18.03 -7.13
CA VAL A 429 -2.83 -19.16 -8.05
C VAL A 429 -4.02 -20.09 -7.82
N ASN A 430 -4.62 -20.54 -8.91
CA ASN A 430 -5.73 -21.49 -8.90
C ASN A 430 -5.20 -22.91 -9.06
N LEU A 431 -5.53 -23.80 -8.14
CA LEU A 431 -5.09 -25.19 -8.16
C LEU A 431 -6.25 -26.13 -8.55
N ASN A 432 -5.89 -27.24 -9.20
CA ASN A 432 -6.83 -28.34 -9.48
C ASN A 432 -7.35 -29.03 -8.20
N SER A 433 -6.83 -28.70 -7.02
CA SER A 433 -7.33 -29.15 -5.73
C SER A 433 -8.63 -28.46 -5.28
N GLN A 434 -9.22 -27.58 -6.11
CA GLN A 434 -10.37 -26.74 -5.74
C GLN A 434 -10.02 -25.67 -4.69
N GLU A 435 -8.77 -25.21 -4.72
CA GLU A 435 -8.24 -24.22 -3.79
C GLU A 435 -7.58 -23.09 -4.55
N ILE A 436 -7.64 -21.89 -3.98
CA ILE A 436 -6.86 -20.73 -4.44
C ILE A 436 -5.81 -20.46 -3.36
N HIS A 437 -4.55 -20.41 -3.74
CA HIS A 437 -3.45 -20.04 -2.84
C HIS A 437 -3.00 -18.61 -3.12
N MET A 438 -2.83 -17.82 -2.06
CA MET A 438 -2.24 -16.50 -2.13
C MET A 438 -0.86 -16.49 -1.49
N TRP A 439 0.12 -16.03 -2.25
CA TRP A 439 1.52 -15.92 -1.85
C TRP A 439 1.98 -14.47 -1.79
N ASP A 440 2.93 -14.21 -0.89
CA ASP A 440 3.69 -12.97 -0.83
C ASP A 440 4.86 -13.01 -1.83
N ILE A 441 4.91 -12.00 -2.71
CA ILE A 441 5.96 -11.85 -3.71
C ILE A 441 7.31 -11.59 -3.01
N ALA A 442 7.31 -10.83 -1.92
CA ALA A 442 8.53 -10.52 -1.16
C ALA A 442 9.10 -11.73 -0.39
N GLY A 443 8.29 -12.78 -0.20
CA GLY A 443 8.72 -14.05 0.37
C GLY A 443 8.82 -14.11 1.88
N LYS A 444 8.07 -13.27 2.58
CA LYS A 444 7.97 -13.32 4.03
C LYS A 444 7.13 -14.50 4.53
N TRP A 445 6.31 -15.10 3.66
CA TRP A 445 5.40 -16.18 4.02
C TRP A 445 5.99 -17.55 3.69
N GLU A 446 5.97 -18.44 4.67
CA GLU A 446 6.33 -19.86 4.50
C GLU A 446 5.19 -20.70 3.92
N LYS A 447 3.94 -20.30 4.17
CA LYS A 447 2.73 -20.99 3.68
C LYS A 447 1.75 -20.00 3.06
N PRO A 448 0.97 -20.41 2.04
CA PRO A 448 0.00 -19.53 1.43
C PRO A 448 -1.26 -19.39 2.29
N LEU A 449 -1.98 -18.29 2.08
CA LEU A 449 -3.38 -18.21 2.51
C LEU A 449 -4.23 -18.99 1.52
N MET A 450 -5.13 -19.82 2.05
CA MET A 450 -5.95 -20.74 1.26
C MET A 450 -7.41 -20.30 1.26
N TYR A 451 -8.02 -20.28 0.07
CA TYR A 451 -9.44 -20.04 -0.12
C TYR A 451 -10.09 -21.28 -0.70
N LYS A 452 -11.20 -21.70 -0.08
CA LYS A 452 -11.95 -22.90 -0.47
C LYS A 452 -13.41 -22.55 -0.73
N GLY A 453 -14.07 -23.35 -1.56
CA GLY A 453 -15.52 -23.29 -1.76
C GLY A 453 -15.92 -23.37 -3.23
N HIS A 454 -15.10 -22.84 -4.15
CA HIS A 454 -15.34 -23.01 -5.57
C HIS A 454 -15.02 -24.43 -6.01
N ARG A 455 -15.62 -24.85 -7.12
CA ARG A 455 -15.32 -26.11 -7.79
C ARG A 455 -14.48 -25.86 -9.03
N GLN A 456 -13.38 -26.59 -9.12
CA GLN A 456 -12.44 -26.61 -10.22
C GLN A 456 -11.86 -28.03 -10.36
N LEU A 457 -12.04 -28.65 -11.51
CA LEU A 457 -11.63 -30.04 -11.75
C LEU A 457 -10.81 -30.15 -13.04
N LYS A 458 -11.41 -29.80 -14.17
CA LYS A 458 -10.86 -30.03 -15.50
C LYS A 458 -10.53 -28.73 -16.22
N TYR A 459 -11.32 -27.69 -15.99
CA TYR A 459 -11.24 -26.45 -16.73
C TYR A 459 -10.33 -25.45 -16.03
N VAL A 460 -9.73 -24.57 -16.83
CA VAL A 460 -8.91 -23.47 -16.31
C VAL A 460 -9.84 -22.38 -15.82
N ILE A 461 -9.80 -22.12 -14.51
CA ILE A 461 -10.53 -21.02 -13.89
C ILE A 461 -9.55 -19.94 -13.51
N ARG A 462 -9.84 -18.71 -13.92
CA ARG A 462 -9.02 -17.54 -13.64
C ARG A 462 -9.69 -16.67 -12.60
N SER A 463 -9.06 -16.59 -11.44
CA SER A 463 -9.42 -15.67 -10.37
C SER A 463 -8.78 -14.31 -10.58
N CYS A 464 -9.37 -13.28 -9.98
CA CYS A 464 -8.79 -11.94 -9.96
C CYS A 464 -8.86 -11.33 -8.56
N PHE A 465 -7.95 -10.39 -8.30
CA PHE A 465 -8.13 -9.44 -7.21
C PHE A 465 -9.18 -8.39 -7.59
N GLY A 466 -9.85 -7.84 -6.59
CA GLY A 466 -10.93 -6.90 -6.82
C GLY A 466 -11.25 -6.00 -5.63
N GLY A 467 -12.14 -5.05 -5.88
CA GLY A 467 -12.56 -4.01 -4.96
C GLY A 467 -11.48 -2.97 -4.64
N LEU A 468 -11.81 -2.09 -3.71
CA LEU A 468 -10.94 -1.00 -3.31
C LEU A 468 -9.66 -1.55 -2.67
N ASN A 469 -8.49 -1.18 -3.21
CA ASN A 469 -7.18 -1.66 -2.75
C ASN A 469 -6.96 -3.19 -2.81
N SER A 470 -7.63 -3.91 -3.74
CA SER A 470 -7.47 -5.37 -3.89
C SER A 470 -7.83 -6.14 -2.60
N THR A 471 -8.84 -5.69 -1.86
CA THR A 471 -9.31 -6.32 -0.61
C THR A 471 -10.09 -7.60 -0.83
N PHE A 472 -10.64 -7.81 -2.04
CA PHE A 472 -11.41 -8.99 -2.39
C PHE A 472 -10.68 -9.85 -3.42
N ILE A 473 -11.07 -11.12 -3.44
CA ILE A 473 -10.73 -12.07 -4.50
C ILE A 473 -12.04 -12.55 -5.09
N ALA A 474 -12.13 -12.61 -6.42
CA ALA A 474 -13.24 -13.22 -7.12
C ALA A 474 -12.73 -14.41 -7.94
N SER A 475 -13.56 -15.44 -8.08
CA SER A 475 -13.28 -16.60 -8.93
C SER A 475 -14.55 -17.14 -9.57
N GLY A 476 -14.42 -17.64 -10.80
CA GLY A 476 -15.44 -18.47 -11.41
C GLY A 476 -15.48 -19.88 -10.81
N SER A 477 -16.43 -20.69 -11.25
CA SER A 477 -16.50 -22.10 -10.88
C SER A 477 -17.13 -22.96 -11.97
N GLU A 478 -16.74 -24.23 -12.02
CA GLU A 478 -17.37 -25.22 -12.90
C GLU A 478 -18.83 -25.50 -12.56
N ASN A 479 -19.32 -25.09 -11.38
CA ASN A 479 -20.72 -25.22 -10.99
C ASN A 479 -21.61 -24.05 -11.43
N SER A 480 -21.14 -23.21 -12.36
CA SER A 480 -21.86 -22.06 -12.91
C SER A 480 -22.05 -20.88 -11.95
N GLN A 481 -21.30 -20.85 -10.85
CA GLN A 481 -21.34 -19.78 -9.87
C GLN A 481 -20.08 -18.93 -9.90
N VAL A 482 -20.20 -17.68 -9.42
CA VAL A 482 -19.07 -16.79 -9.13
C VAL A 482 -18.94 -16.66 -7.63
N TYR A 483 -17.74 -16.83 -7.10
CA TYR A 483 -17.45 -16.75 -5.68
C TYR A 483 -16.64 -15.50 -5.40
N ILE A 484 -16.96 -14.82 -4.30
CA ILE A 484 -16.20 -13.68 -3.79
C ILE A 484 -15.74 -14.01 -2.37
N TRP A 485 -14.47 -13.74 -2.09
CA TRP A 485 -13.86 -13.83 -0.77
C TRP A 485 -13.34 -12.46 -0.35
N ASN A 486 -13.39 -12.18 0.95
CA ASN A 486 -12.51 -11.18 1.52
C ASN A 486 -11.10 -11.80 1.62
N ARG A 487 -10.05 -11.05 1.29
CA ARG A 487 -8.64 -11.49 1.34
C ARG A 487 -8.20 -12.02 2.72
N ARG A 488 -8.96 -11.76 3.79
CA ARG A 488 -8.68 -12.27 5.14
C ARG A 488 -9.38 -13.59 5.45
N GLY A 489 -10.50 -13.84 4.80
CA GLY A 489 -11.36 -14.98 5.07
C GLY A 489 -11.10 -16.12 4.10
N SER A 490 -10.90 -17.33 4.62
CA SER A 490 -10.75 -18.53 3.78
C SER A 490 -12.07 -19.03 3.17
N ARG A 491 -13.21 -18.50 3.62
CA ARG A 491 -14.56 -18.86 3.18
C ARG A 491 -15.16 -17.77 2.30
N PRO A 492 -15.98 -18.14 1.30
CA PRO A 492 -16.61 -17.15 0.44
C PRO A 492 -17.59 -16.31 1.26
N ILE A 493 -17.57 -15.01 1.02
CA ILE A 493 -18.56 -14.08 1.56
C ILE A 493 -19.81 -14.09 0.69
N GLU A 494 -19.64 -14.21 -0.63
CA GLU A 494 -20.73 -14.24 -1.60
C GLU A 494 -20.60 -15.33 -2.64
N VAL A 495 -21.76 -15.80 -3.08
CA VAL A 495 -21.90 -16.77 -4.17
C VAL A 495 -22.96 -16.24 -5.13
N LEU A 496 -22.53 -15.77 -6.29
CA LEU A 496 -23.40 -15.22 -7.31
C LEU A 496 -23.85 -16.35 -8.24
N SER A 497 -25.15 -16.44 -8.46
CA SER A 497 -25.76 -17.42 -9.35
C SER A 497 -26.42 -16.73 -10.53
N GLY A 498 -26.22 -17.27 -11.74
CA GLY A 498 -26.80 -16.69 -12.95
C GLY A 498 -26.37 -17.40 -14.23
N HIS A 499 -25.09 -17.75 -14.35
CA HIS A 499 -24.62 -18.52 -15.52
C HIS A 499 -25.24 -19.93 -15.55
N SER A 500 -25.35 -20.49 -16.74
CA SER A 500 -25.89 -21.86 -16.94
C SER A 500 -24.81 -22.92 -17.16
N MET A 501 -23.56 -22.50 -17.41
CA MET A 501 -22.41 -23.39 -17.60
C MET A 501 -21.21 -22.88 -16.79
N THR A 502 -20.07 -23.55 -16.90
CA THR A 502 -18.82 -23.22 -16.21
C THR A 502 -18.45 -21.74 -16.37
N VAL A 503 -17.96 -21.11 -15.30
CA VAL A 503 -17.43 -19.74 -15.36
C VAL A 503 -15.91 -19.82 -15.41
N ASN A 504 -15.32 -19.45 -16.54
CA ASN A 504 -13.89 -19.63 -16.81
C ASN A 504 -13.05 -18.48 -16.27
N CYS A 505 -13.57 -17.27 -16.25
CA CYS A 505 -12.80 -16.08 -15.90
C CYS A 505 -13.70 -15.02 -15.30
N VAL A 506 -13.15 -14.31 -14.32
CA VAL A 506 -13.76 -13.11 -13.73
C VAL A 506 -12.78 -11.96 -13.77
N SER A 507 -13.30 -10.75 -13.89
CA SER A 507 -12.50 -9.52 -13.85
C SER A 507 -13.25 -8.42 -13.12
N TRP A 508 -12.56 -7.76 -12.20
CA TRP A 508 -13.10 -6.66 -11.42
C TRP A 508 -12.73 -5.32 -12.05
N ASN A 509 -13.66 -4.37 -12.09
CA ASN A 509 -13.37 -3.04 -12.61
C ASN A 509 -12.50 -2.25 -11.60
N PRO A 510 -11.29 -1.77 -11.99
CA PRO A 510 -10.37 -1.10 -11.07
C PRO A 510 -10.83 0.29 -10.63
N ARG A 511 -11.70 0.96 -11.39
CA ARG A 511 -12.23 2.30 -11.04
C ARG A 511 -13.63 2.27 -10.47
N ARG A 512 -14.39 1.22 -10.73
CA ARG A 512 -15.75 1.00 -10.19
C ARG A 512 -15.74 -0.24 -9.31
N PRO A 513 -15.44 -0.12 -8.00
CA PRO A 513 -15.30 -1.26 -7.11
C PRO A 513 -16.57 -2.11 -6.97
N GLN A 514 -17.74 -1.62 -7.35
CA GLN A 514 -18.98 -2.38 -7.31
C GLN A 514 -19.28 -3.15 -8.61
N MET A 515 -18.41 -3.06 -9.63
CA MET A 515 -18.61 -3.67 -10.94
C MET A 515 -17.65 -4.86 -11.16
N LEU A 516 -18.21 -6.02 -11.45
CA LEU A 516 -17.49 -7.25 -11.76
C LEU A 516 -18.01 -7.84 -13.07
N ALA A 517 -17.15 -8.46 -13.87
CA ALA A 517 -17.53 -9.18 -15.08
C ALA A 517 -17.16 -10.66 -14.94
N SER A 518 -17.98 -11.54 -15.49
CA SER A 518 -17.69 -12.98 -15.57
C SER A 518 -17.96 -13.53 -16.97
N ALA A 519 -17.07 -14.40 -17.45
CA ALA A 519 -17.17 -15.09 -18.74
C ALA A 519 -17.44 -16.58 -18.55
N SER A 520 -18.33 -17.14 -19.37
CA SER A 520 -18.78 -18.53 -19.24
C SER A 520 -18.88 -19.28 -20.58
N ASP A 521 -18.82 -20.60 -20.49
CA ASP A 521 -19.12 -21.52 -21.59
C ASP A 521 -20.58 -21.41 -22.08
N ASP A 522 -21.47 -20.75 -21.33
CA ASP A 522 -22.83 -20.45 -21.77
C ASP A 522 -22.92 -19.37 -22.87
N ARG A 523 -21.76 -18.93 -23.38
CA ARG A 523 -21.58 -17.94 -24.45
C ARG A 523 -21.92 -16.52 -24.03
N THR A 524 -22.14 -16.30 -22.74
CA THR A 524 -22.49 -14.99 -22.21
C THR A 524 -21.37 -14.42 -21.35
N ILE A 525 -21.35 -13.10 -21.27
CA ILE A 525 -20.61 -12.36 -20.27
C ILE A 525 -21.64 -11.68 -19.37
N ARG A 526 -21.52 -11.87 -18.07
CA ARG A 526 -22.38 -11.19 -17.10
C ARG A 526 -21.62 -10.06 -16.45
N ILE A 527 -22.28 -8.91 -16.39
CA ILE A 527 -21.86 -7.78 -15.59
C ILE A 527 -22.66 -7.82 -14.30
N TRP A 528 -21.95 -7.77 -13.17
CA TRP A 528 -22.49 -7.79 -11.83
C TRP A 528 -22.34 -6.40 -11.22
N GLY A 529 -23.38 -5.96 -10.52
CA GLY A 529 -23.42 -4.72 -9.78
C GLY A 529 -24.00 -4.92 -8.38
N SER A 530 -24.00 -3.86 -7.58
CA SER A 530 -24.71 -3.83 -6.30
C SER A 530 -26.21 -3.92 -6.53
N SER A 531 -26.94 -4.65 -5.68
CA SER A 531 -28.40 -4.58 -5.64
C SER A 531 -28.82 -3.11 -5.43
N HIS A 532 -29.45 -2.49 -6.43
CA HIS A 532 -30.13 -1.23 -6.21
C HIS A 532 -31.30 -1.53 -5.28
N SER A 533 -31.14 -1.24 -3.99
CA SER A 533 -32.33 -0.92 -3.21
C SER A 533 -32.87 0.36 -3.83
N GLU A 534 -33.93 0.23 -4.63
CA GLU A 534 -34.82 1.35 -4.90
C GLU A 534 -35.26 1.85 -3.51
N LYS A 535 -34.56 2.87 -3.02
CA LYS A 535 -35.04 3.71 -1.92
C LYS A 535 -36.28 4.39 -2.48
N THR A 536 -37.40 3.69 -2.35
CA THR A 536 -38.76 4.14 -2.66
C THR A 536 -39.22 5.17 -1.65
#